data_AF-A0A8K0LQU5-F1
#
_entry.id   AF-A0A8K0LQU5-F1
#
_cell.length_a   1.000
_cell.length_b   1.000
_cell.length_c   1.000
_cell.angle_alpha   90.00
_cell.angle_beta   90.00
_cell.angle_gamma   90.00
#
_symmetry.space_group_name_H-M   'P 1'
#
loop_
_entity.id
_entity.type
_entity.pdbx_description
1 polymer ?
#
loop_
_entity_poly.entity_id
_entity_poly.type
_entity_poly.pdbx_seq_one_letter_code
_entity_poly.pdbx_strand_id
1 'polypeptide(L)'
;MESFVPFTVDSAHQDATTGLVLYRIRILVSGTTKVYEGPVIRCLTAPKPPAGASIRIPNDRGRNLSFDTVPAGDWNLGHLSTTSDGTKFVVASTETSALDKSVGLLDAGPGWHDAQFDLIYLLDAFYSHRQLHLDNNGIDANNDIYTSIQCNGHLQALILPSPFPGEYQTPTQNTVIGIWAWQPLISITNGIANESHVYSLLQASDPGLAARFLGHITDNNATRTIGFLLEHVLDVHHPGLGDLDNCRDALRRLHAAGLAFGGRLRRQNFLVKTDGSVLLQGFGGVFETEDDEDFVEDLERLEKVLARVEE
;
A
#
# COMPACT_ATOMS: atom_id res chain seq x y z
N MET A 1 16.49 5.97 -34.78
CA MET A 1 16.13 7.21 -34.06
C MET A 1 15.46 6.76 -32.78
N GLU A 2 16.03 7.06 -31.62
CA GLU A 2 15.40 6.70 -30.34
C GLU A 2 14.06 7.44 -30.24
N SER A 3 12.99 6.69 -30.05
CA SER A 3 11.66 7.25 -29.82
C SER A 3 11.56 7.66 -28.37
N PHE A 4 10.94 8.81 -28.09
CA PHE A 4 10.71 9.32 -26.73
C PHE A 4 9.21 9.41 -26.47
N VAL A 5 8.80 9.14 -25.24
CA VAL A 5 7.40 9.12 -24.81
C VAL A 5 7.19 10.03 -23.61
N PRO A 6 6.06 10.75 -23.54
CA PRO A 6 5.74 11.58 -22.38
C PRO A 6 5.47 10.72 -21.14
N PHE A 7 5.74 11.29 -19.97
CA PHE A 7 5.41 10.67 -18.69
C PHE A 7 4.80 11.68 -17.72
N THR A 8 4.15 11.17 -16.69
CA THR A 8 3.76 11.94 -15.50
C THR A 8 4.50 11.40 -14.28
N VAL A 9 4.85 12.29 -13.34
CA VAL A 9 5.36 11.88 -12.04
C VAL A 9 4.15 11.53 -11.17
N ASP A 10 4.10 10.27 -10.75
CA ASP A 10 3.06 9.76 -9.86
C ASP A 10 3.42 10.08 -8.41
N SER A 11 4.69 9.88 -8.05
CA SER A 11 5.18 10.15 -6.71
C SER A 11 6.71 10.17 -6.65
N ALA A 12 7.26 10.72 -5.58
CA ALA A 12 8.70 10.77 -5.36
C ALA A 12 9.04 10.55 -3.88
N HIS A 13 10.12 9.82 -3.62
CA HIS A 13 10.57 9.45 -2.28
C HIS A 13 12.08 9.62 -2.17
N GLN A 14 12.57 9.96 -0.98
CA GLN A 14 13.99 9.96 -0.68
C GLN A 14 14.27 8.91 0.37
N ASP A 15 15.07 7.91 0.00
CA ASP A 15 15.50 6.88 0.92
C ASP A 15 16.46 7.47 1.95
N ALA A 16 16.13 7.33 3.24
CA ALA A 16 16.91 7.93 4.32
C ALA A 16 18.29 7.26 4.52
N THR A 17 18.43 6.00 4.10
CA THR A 17 19.63 5.18 4.35
C THR A 17 20.70 5.42 3.29
N THR A 18 20.30 5.35 2.03
CA THR A 18 21.14 5.50 0.84
C THR A 18 21.21 6.97 0.37
N GLY A 19 20.24 7.79 0.75
CA GLY A 19 20.08 9.16 0.26
C GLY A 19 19.61 9.25 -1.19
N LEU A 20 19.32 8.10 -1.83
CA LEU A 20 18.84 8.02 -3.19
C LEU A 20 17.45 8.63 -3.30
N VAL A 21 17.20 9.20 -4.47
CA VAL A 21 15.92 9.79 -4.82
C VAL A 21 15.23 8.84 -5.78
N LEU A 22 14.03 8.43 -5.44
CA LEU A 22 13.23 7.56 -6.28
C LEU A 22 12.03 8.33 -6.79
N TYR A 23 11.88 8.40 -8.11
CA TYR A 23 10.66 8.87 -8.76
C TYR A 23 9.91 7.68 -9.33
N ARG A 24 8.62 7.59 -9.01
CA ARG A 24 7.67 6.71 -9.67
C ARG A 24 7.00 7.50 -10.77
N ILE A 25 7.14 7.04 -12.01
CA ILE A 25 6.57 7.72 -13.18
C ILE A 25 5.57 6.81 -13.90
N ARG A 26 4.56 7.41 -14.51
CA ARG A 26 3.58 6.73 -15.36
C ARG A 26 3.84 7.10 -16.82
N ILE A 27 3.99 6.09 -17.68
CA ILE A 27 4.20 6.26 -19.11
C ILE A 27 2.95 5.76 -19.85
N LEU A 28 2.43 6.57 -20.78
CA LEU A 28 1.38 6.17 -21.69
C LEU A 28 2.01 5.36 -22.83
N VAL A 29 1.59 4.10 -22.97
CA VAL A 29 2.21 3.13 -23.89
C VAL A 29 1.84 3.48 -25.33
N SER A 30 2.63 4.34 -25.97
CA SER A 30 2.74 4.39 -27.42
C SER A 30 4.17 4.02 -27.81
N GLY A 31 4.37 2.79 -28.32
CA GLY A 31 5.65 2.37 -28.92
C GLY A 31 6.45 1.27 -28.21
N THR A 32 5.87 0.49 -27.29
CA THR A 32 6.49 -0.78 -26.85
C THR A 32 6.08 -1.93 -27.79
N THR A 33 7.00 -2.87 -28.07
CA THR A 33 6.74 -4.06 -28.91
C THR A 33 5.87 -5.12 -28.23
N LYS A 34 5.56 -4.94 -26.93
CA LYS A 34 4.63 -5.77 -26.17
C LYS A 34 3.27 -5.08 -26.11
N VAL A 35 2.22 -5.86 -26.36
CA VAL A 35 0.81 -5.44 -26.28
C VAL A 35 0.47 -5.27 -24.79
N TYR A 36 0.67 -4.08 -24.25
CA TYR A 36 0.15 -3.69 -22.95
C TYR A 36 -0.94 -2.65 -23.18
N GLU A 37 -2.19 -2.99 -22.85
CA GLU A 37 -3.39 -2.18 -23.14
C GLU A 37 -3.60 -1.02 -22.16
N GLY A 38 -2.55 -0.55 -21.45
CA GLY A 38 -2.67 0.48 -20.41
C GLY A 38 -1.35 1.18 -20.05
N PRO A 39 -1.40 2.22 -19.19
CA PRO A 39 -0.21 2.90 -18.70
C PRO A 39 0.70 1.95 -17.92
N VAL A 40 2.00 2.22 -17.92
CA VAL A 40 3.00 1.42 -17.20
C VAL A 40 3.76 2.32 -16.21
N ILE A 41 4.03 1.80 -15.01
CA ILE A 41 4.87 2.45 -14.02
C ILE A 41 6.34 2.12 -14.26
N ARG A 42 7.18 3.15 -14.36
CA ARG A 42 8.63 2.98 -14.34
C ARG A 42 9.22 3.72 -13.15
N CYS A 43 10.44 3.35 -12.78
CA CYS A 43 11.18 4.01 -11.70
C CYS A 43 12.35 4.80 -12.27
N LEU A 44 12.60 5.99 -11.74
CA LEU A 44 13.82 6.75 -11.98
C LEU A 44 14.57 6.92 -10.67
N THR A 45 15.88 6.65 -10.66
CA THR A 45 16.74 6.91 -9.50
C THR A 45 17.64 8.09 -9.75
N ALA A 46 17.75 8.98 -8.77
CA ALA A 46 18.71 10.07 -8.79
C ALA A 46 19.68 9.97 -7.61
N PRO A 47 20.95 10.35 -7.79
CA PRO A 47 21.90 10.46 -6.69
C PRO A 47 21.43 11.53 -5.70
N LYS A 48 21.92 11.43 -4.46
CA LYS A 48 21.75 12.50 -3.47
C LYS A 48 22.34 13.80 -4.03
N PRO A 49 21.61 14.92 -4.00
CA PRO A 49 22.10 16.19 -4.49
C PRO A 49 23.28 16.68 -3.63
N PRO A 50 24.25 17.39 -4.23
CA PRO A 50 25.37 17.96 -3.49
C PRO A 50 24.89 18.85 -2.34
N ALA A 51 25.64 18.85 -1.22
CA ALA A 51 25.34 19.73 -0.09
C ALA A 51 25.35 21.21 -0.55
N GLY A 52 24.28 21.95 -0.26
CA GLY A 52 24.12 23.35 -0.66
C GLY A 52 23.48 23.58 -2.04
N ALA A 53 23.17 22.52 -2.79
CA ALA A 53 22.32 22.64 -3.98
C ALA A 53 20.94 23.18 -3.59
N SER A 54 20.40 24.11 -4.38
CA SER A 54 19.03 24.65 -4.23
C SER A 54 17.94 23.61 -4.52
N ILE A 55 18.32 22.39 -4.91
CA ILE A 55 17.45 21.24 -5.14
C ILE A 55 16.96 20.71 -3.79
N ARG A 56 15.75 21.13 -3.38
CA ARG A 56 14.99 20.40 -2.36
C ARG A 56 14.40 19.14 -2.99
N ILE A 57 14.67 17.99 -2.40
CA ILE A 57 14.18 16.68 -2.88
C ILE A 57 13.28 16.06 -1.81
N PRO A 58 12.23 15.28 -2.17
CA PRO A 58 11.63 15.08 -3.51
C PRO A 58 10.43 16.00 -3.79
N ASN A 59 10.12 16.23 -5.07
CA ASN A 59 8.92 16.95 -5.53
C ASN A 59 8.13 16.03 -6.46
N ASP A 60 6.89 15.72 -6.06
CA ASP A 60 5.92 14.89 -6.79
C ASP A 60 5.47 15.50 -8.13
N ARG A 61 5.71 16.78 -8.37
CA ARG A 61 5.43 17.47 -9.64
C ARG A 61 6.59 17.42 -10.63
N GLY A 62 7.67 16.70 -10.35
CA GLY A 62 8.80 16.54 -11.28
C GLY A 62 9.59 17.81 -11.60
N ARG A 63 9.43 18.93 -10.87
CA ARG A 63 10.08 20.22 -11.19
C ARG A 63 11.61 20.18 -11.22
N ASN A 64 12.22 19.16 -10.61
CA ASN A 64 13.66 18.96 -10.57
C ASN A 64 14.17 18.12 -11.76
N LEU A 65 13.27 17.57 -12.58
CA LEU A 65 13.61 16.90 -13.84
C LEU A 65 13.74 17.97 -14.94
N SER A 66 14.76 17.88 -15.78
CA SER A 66 14.93 18.79 -16.93
C SER A 66 14.22 18.30 -18.20
N PHE A 67 13.42 17.25 -18.09
CA PHE A 67 12.79 16.54 -19.19
C PHE A 67 11.37 16.14 -18.80
N ASP A 68 10.51 16.04 -19.81
CA ASP A 68 9.10 15.63 -19.73
C ASP A 68 8.81 14.39 -20.59
N THR A 69 9.85 13.85 -21.23
CA THR A 69 9.83 12.63 -22.02
C THR A 69 10.97 11.71 -21.64
N VAL A 70 10.76 10.41 -21.75
CA VAL A 70 11.74 9.35 -21.47
C VAL A 70 11.90 8.45 -22.69
N PRO A 71 13.02 7.71 -22.81
CA PRO A 71 13.20 6.76 -23.91
C PRO A 71 12.02 5.77 -23.98
N ALA A 72 11.48 5.55 -25.16
CA ALA A 72 10.52 4.47 -25.39
C ALA A 72 11.23 3.12 -25.28
N GLY A 73 10.52 2.09 -24.81
CA GLY A 73 11.05 0.73 -24.80
C GLY A 73 10.67 -0.07 -23.56
N ASP A 74 11.35 -1.22 -23.43
CA ASP A 74 11.11 -2.18 -22.35
C ASP A 74 12.20 -2.06 -21.27
N TRP A 75 12.08 -1.03 -20.44
CA TRP A 75 12.98 -0.77 -19.30
C TRP A 75 12.15 -0.44 -18.07
N ASN A 76 12.48 -0.97 -16.91
CA ASN A 76 11.74 -0.70 -15.66
C ASN A 76 12.46 0.29 -14.74
N LEU A 77 13.75 0.53 -14.96
CA LEU A 77 14.56 1.46 -14.20
C LEU A 77 15.34 2.43 -15.11
N GLY A 78 15.27 3.72 -14.78
CA GLY A 78 16.13 4.75 -15.35
C GLY A 78 17.06 5.34 -14.29
N HIS A 79 18.32 5.55 -14.63
CA HIS A 79 19.29 6.22 -13.77
C HIS A 79 19.45 7.66 -14.21
N LEU A 80 19.37 8.58 -13.25
CA LEU A 80 19.48 10.01 -13.48
C LEU A 80 20.87 10.52 -13.07
N SER A 81 21.34 11.53 -13.78
CA SER A 81 22.54 12.30 -13.42
C SER A 81 22.20 13.78 -13.30
N THR A 82 23.05 14.54 -12.62
CA THR A 82 22.90 16.00 -12.51
C THR A 82 23.34 16.68 -13.80
N THR A 83 22.63 17.72 -14.21
CA THR A 83 23.05 18.65 -15.26
C THR A 83 24.40 19.32 -14.92
N SER A 84 25.07 19.90 -15.91
CA SER A 84 26.38 20.56 -15.73
C SER A 84 26.35 21.72 -14.73
N ASP A 85 25.21 22.41 -14.61
CA ASP A 85 24.97 23.48 -13.63
C ASP A 85 24.55 22.94 -12.25
N GLY A 86 24.33 21.63 -12.12
CA GLY A 86 23.92 20.96 -10.89
C GLY A 86 22.50 21.31 -10.42
N THR A 87 21.64 21.90 -11.28
CA THR A 87 20.31 22.39 -10.87
C THR A 87 19.17 21.44 -11.17
N LYS A 88 19.35 20.49 -12.11
CA LYS A 88 18.31 19.54 -12.51
C LYS A 88 18.88 18.14 -12.77
N PHE A 89 17.98 17.18 -12.92
CA PHE A 89 18.31 15.81 -13.31
C PHE A 89 17.98 15.54 -14.78
N VAL A 90 18.84 14.77 -15.43
CA VAL A 90 18.68 14.23 -16.79
C VAL A 90 18.76 12.70 -16.77
N VAL A 91 18.07 12.03 -17.69
CA VAL A 91 18.19 10.58 -17.89
C VAL A 91 19.58 10.25 -18.41
N ALA A 92 20.33 9.42 -17.68
CA ALA A 92 21.66 8.98 -18.04
C ALA A 92 21.64 7.58 -18.68
N SER A 93 20.82 6.67 -18.16
CA SER A 93 20.64 5.33 -18.71
C SER A 93 19.28 4.75 -18.37
N THR A 94 18.87 3.71 -19.10
CA THR A 94 17.70 2.88 -18.81
C THR A 94 18.09 1.40 -18.86
N GLU A 95 17.42 0.58 -18.06
CA GLU A 95 17.69 -0.85 -17.98
C GLU A 95 16.46 -1.66 -17.56
N THR A 96 16.51 -2.96 -17.84
CA THR A 96 15.47 -3.96 -17.53
C THR A 96 15.79 -4.74 -16.25
N SER A 97 16.35 -4.05 -15.25
CA SER A 97 16.81 -4.64 -13.99
C SER A 97 15.65 -4.94 -13.03
N ALA A 98 15.71 -6.06 -12.31
CA ALA A 98 14.75 -6.30 -11.23
C ALA A 98 14.84 -5.17 -10.19
N LEU A 99 13.70 -4.52 -9.88
CA LEU A 99 13.63 -3.32 -9.06
C LEU A 99 13.98 -3.59 -7.58
N ASP A 100 13.67 -4.78 -7.10
CA ASP A 100 14.02 -5.28 -5.77
C ASP A 100 15.54 -5.26 -5.54
N LYS A 101 16.31 -5.79 -6.50
CA LYS A 101 17.77 -5.92 -6.40
C LYS A 101 18.49 -4.61 -6.68
N SER A 102 17.95 -3.79 -7.58
CA SER A 102 18.64 -2.58 -8.04
C SER A 102 18.43 -1.38 -7.12
N VAL A 103 17.23 -1.23 -6.56
CA VAL A 103 16.84 0.00 -5.84
C VAL A 103 16.13 -0.28 -4.51
N GLY A 104 16.14 -1.52 -4.05
CA GLY A 104 15.57 -1.93 -2.75
C GLY A 104 14.05 -1.94 -2.71
N LEU A 105 13.38 -1.90 -3.86
CA LEU A 105 11.93 -2.01 -3.93
C LEU A 105 11.50 -3.48 -3.88
N LEU A 106 11.54 -4.03 -2.67
CA LEU A 106 11.28 -5.45 -2.41
C LEU A 106 9.89 -5.87 -2.89
N ASP A 107 9.81 -7.12 -3.33
CA ASP A 107 8.54 -7.81 -3.54
C ASP A 107 7.96 -8.20 -2.17
N ALA A 108 6.65 -8.06 -1.99
CA ALA A 108 5.96 -8.58 -0.82
C ALA A 108 5.91 -10.12 -0.79
N GLY A 109 6.48 -10.79 -1.79
CA GLY A 109 6.63 -12.23 -1.84
C GLY A 109 5.60 -12.89 -2.75
N PRO A 110 5.64 -14.23 -2.87
CA PRO A 110 4.70 -14.95 -3.72
C PRO A 110 3.28 -14.76 -3.18
N GLY A 111 2.36 -14.41 -4.09
CA GLY A 111 0.95 -14.37 -3.74
C GLY A 111 0.45 -15.78 -3.41
N TRP A 112 -0.21 -15.93 -2.26
CA TRP A 112 -0.90 -17.16 -1.87
C TRP A 112 -2.36 -17.22 -2.35
N HIS A 113 -2.86 -16.11 -2.89
CA HIS A 113 -4.23 -15.98 -3.39
C HIS A 113 -4.19 -15.80 -4.91
N ASP A 114 -5.09 -16.49 -5.63
CA ASP A 114 -5.07 -16.55 -7.10
C ASP A 114 -5.40 -15.21 -7.77
N ALA A 115 -6.25 -14.40 -7.13
CA ALA A 115 -6.63 -13.09 -7.66
C ALA A 115 -5.52 -12.05 -7.45
N GLN A 116 -5.17 -11.35 -8.54
CA GLN A 116 -4.19 -10.26 -8.55
C GLN A 116 -4.73 -9.06 -9.33
N PHE A 117 -4.44 -7.85 -8.85
CA PHE A 117 -4.94 -6.60 -9.41
C PHE A 117 -3.80 -5.61 -9.60
N ASP A 118 -3.72 -4.95 -10.76
CA ASP A 118 -2.75 -3.88 -10.98
C ASP A 118 -3.21 -2.60 -10.27
N LEU A 119 -2.31 -1.98 -9.50
CA LEU A 119 -2.62 -0.75 -8.77
C LEU A 119 -3.07 0.39 -9.70
N ILE A 120 -2.54 0.49 -10.92
CA ILE A 120 -2.93 1.53 -11.87
C ILE A 120 -4.41 1.41 -12.21
N TYR A 121 -4.88 0.20 -12.53
CA TYR A 121 -6.29 -0.01 -12.86
C TYR A 121 -7.21 0.27 -11.66
N LEU A 122 -6.78 -0.12 -10.45
CA LEU A 122 -7.51 0.20 -9.22
C LEU A 122 -7.61 1.71 -8.99
N LEU A 123 -6.51 2.45 -9.15
CA LEU A 123 -6.49 3.90 -8.97
C LEU A 123 -7.25 4.64 -10.08
N ASP A 124 -7.16 4.20 -11.32
CA ASP A 124 -7.89 4.80 -12.44
C ASP A 124 -9.41 4.58 -12.28
N ALA A 125 -9.83 3.40 -11.82
CA ALA A 125 -11.22 3.14 -11.45
C ALA A 125 -11.68 4.04 -10.30
N PHE A 126 -10.86 4.20 -9.26
CA PHE A 126 -11.12 5.11 -8.15
C PHE A 126 -11.30 6.57 -8.60
N TYR A 127 -10.36 7.12 -9.38
CA TYR A 127 -10.44 8.51 -9.84
C TYR A 127 -11.59 8.75 -10.81
N SER A 128 -11.88 7.79 -11.69
CA SER A 128 -13.03 7.85 -12.59
C SER A 128 -14.35 7.84 -11.81
N HIS A 129 -14.45 6.98 -10.79
CA HIS A 129 -15.61 6.94 -9.90
C HIS A 129 -15.77 8.27 -9.15
N ARG A 130 -14.69 8.80 -8.59
CA ARG A 130 -14.70 10.10 -7.89
C ARG A 130 -15.17 11.24 -8.78
N GLN A 131 -14.69 11.30 -10.03
CA GLN A 131 -15.06 12.36 -10.98
C GLN A 131 -16.56 12.38 -11.28
N LEU A 132 -17.23 11.21 -11.29
CA LEU A 132 -18.68 11.11 -11.47
C LEU A 132 -19.50 11.62 -10.26
N HIS A 133 -18.88 11.71 -9.09
CA HIS A 133 -19.52 12.10 -7.83
C HIS A 133 -19.19 13.52 -7.37
N LEU A 134 -18.41 14.28 -8.15
CA LEU A 134 -18.24 15.71 -7.93
C LEU A 134 -19.53 16.45 -8.30
N ASP A 135 -19.98 17.37 -7.45
CA ASP A 135 -21.11 18.23 -7.77
C ASP A 135 -20.75 19.25 -8.88
N ASN A 136 -21.73 20.03 -9.34
CA ASN A 136 -21.52 21.06 -10.37
C ASN A 136 -20.54 22.19 -9.95
N ASN A 137 -20.14 22.24 -8.67
CA ASN A 137 -19.16 23.18 -8.13
C ASN A 137 -17.77 22.54 -7.93
N GLY A 138 -17.60 21.26 -8.28
CA GLY A 138 -16.36 20.51 -8.08
C GLY A 138 -16.09 20.16 -6.61
N ILE A 139 -17.11 20.24 -5.75
CA ILE A 139 -17.02 19.86 -4.34
C ILE A 139 -17.41 18.39 -4.23
N ASP A 140 -16.57 17.63 -3.55
CA ASP A 140 -16.79 16.22 -3.24
C ASP A 140 -17.94 16.13 -2.22
N ALA A 141 -19.15 15.83 -2.69
CA ALA A 141 -20.35 15.84 -1.86
C ALA A 141 -20.33 14.74 -0.78
N ASN A 142 -19.40 13.78 -0.86
CA ASN A 142 -19.31 12.59 -0.01
C ASN A 142 -17.87 12.33 0.47
N ASN A 143 -17.28 13.32 1.14
CA ASN A 143 -15.94 13.18 1.74
C ASN A 143 -15.85 11.99 2.73
N ASP A 144 -16.98 11.55 3.30
CA ASP A 144 -17.08 10.39 4.21
C ASP A 144 -16.86 9.02 3.53
N ILE A 145 -17.00 8.90 2.20
CA ILE A 145 -16.87 7.62 1.48
C ILE A 145 -15.41 7.17 1.34
N TYR A 146 -14.43 8.02 1.64
CA TYR A 146 -13.02 7.75 1.27
C TYR A 146 -12.08 7.46 2.44
N THR A 147 -12.58 7.51 3.67
CA THR A 147 -11.78 7.18 4.87
C THR A 147 -12.53 6.20 5.77
N SER A 148 -12.28 4.90 5.57
CA SER A 148 -12.73 3.85 6.50
C SER A 148 -11.76 3.76 7.68
N ILE A 149 -12.28 3.43 8.86
CA ILE A 149 -11.44 3.12 10.01
C ILE A 149 -10.53 1.89 9.77
N GLN A 150 -10.87 1.04 8.79
CA GLN A 150 -10.00 -0.06 8.33
C GLN A 150 -8.70 0.45 7.70
N CYS A 151 -8.68 1.68 7.18
CA CYS A 151 -7.45 2.27 6.62
C CYS A 151 -6.50 2.76 7.74
N ASN A 152 -6.97 2.88 8.99
CA ASN A 152 -6.17 3.45 10.07
C ASN A 152 -4.98 2.55 10.42
N GLY A 153 -3.80 3.15 10.54
CA GLY A 153 -2.57 2.44 10.90
C GLY A 153 -1.79 1.88 9.72
N HIS A 154 -2.32 1.99 8.49
CA HIS A 154 -1.61 1.68 7.25
C HIS A 154 -1.03 2.97 6.63
N LEU A 155 0.16 2.88 6.03
CA LEU A 155 0.80 4.04 5.39
C LEU A 155 0.10 4.43 4.09
N GLN A 156 -0.31 3.46 3.28
CA GLN A 156 -1.12 3.67 2.08
C GLN A 156 -2.28 2.70 2.10
N ALA A 157 -3.47 3.23 2.37
CA ALA A 157 -4.72 2.48 2.32
C ALA A 157 -5.86 3.40 1.85
N LEU A 158 -6.75 2.86 1.01
CA LEU A 158 -7.92 3.58 0.50
C LEU A 158 -9.12 2.64 0.35
N ILE A 159 -10.32 3.20 0.43
CA ILE A 159 -11.52 2.55 -0.08
C ILE A 159 -11.50 2.65 -1.61
N LEU A 160 -11.61 1.51 -2.28
CA LEU A 160 -11.62 1.40 -3.73
C LEU A 160 -12.95 0.83 -4.20
N PRO A 161 -13.41 1.17 -5.42
CA PRO A 161 -14.47 0.42 -6.07
C PRO A 161 -14.08 -1.06 -6.17
N SER A 162 -15.03 -1.95 -5.91
CA SER A 162 -14.81 -3.38 -6.03
C SER A 162 -14.43 -3.75 -7.48
N PRO A 163 -13.33 -4.46 -7.71
CA PRO A 163 -13.00 -4.99 -9.03
C PRO A 163 -13.84 -6.24 -9.39
N PHE A 164 -14.76 -6.67 -8.51
CA PHE A 164 -15.62 -7.83 -8.67
C PHE A 164 -17.07 -7.39 -8.98
N PRO A 165 -17.43 -7.17 -10.26
CA PRO A 165 -18.79 -6.77 -10.61
C PRO A 165 -19.77 -7.93 -10.37
N GLY A 166 -20.79 -7.69 -9.54
CA GLY A 166 -21.96 -8.58 -9.40
C GLY A 166 -21.92 -9.58 -8.24
N GLU A 167 -20.88 -9.61 -7.41
CA GLU A 167 -20.82 -10.48 -6.22
C GLU A 167 -21.62 -9.96 -5.02
N TYR A 168 -21.93 -8.65 -4.97
CA TYR A 168 -22.55 -8.02 -3.79
C TYR A 168 -23.91 -7.40 -4.10
N GLN A 169 -24.87 -7.59 -3.19
CA GLN A 169 -26.28 -7.29 -3.39
C GLN A 169 -26.67 -5.84 -3.04
N THR A 170 -25.78 -5.05 -2.42
CA THR A 170 -26.07 -3.66 -2.01
C THR A 170 -24.99 -2.66 -2.47
N PRO A 171 -25.33 -1.39 -2.74
CA PRO A 171 -24.39 -0.37 -3.24
C PRO A 171 -23.20 -0.09 -2.30
N THR A 172 -23.37 -0.23 -0.99
CA THR A 172 -22.32 -0.04 0.02
C THR A 172 -21.34 -1.21 0.09
N GLN A 173 -21.73 -2.40 -0.38
CA GLN A 173 -20.87 -3.58 -0.48
C GLN A 173 -20.05 -3.63 -1.78
N ASN A 174 -20.17 -2.64 -2.66
CA ASN A 174 -19.41 -2.60 -3.91
C ASN A 174 -18.05 -1.89 -3.76
N THR A 175 -17.47 -1.95 -2.57
CA THR A 175 -16.19 -1.33 -2.23
C THR A 175 -15.29 -2.32 -1.51
N VAL A 176 -13.98 -2.11 -1.62
CA VAL A 176 -12.93 -2.93 -1.00
C VAL A 176 -11.92 -2.00 -0.34
N ILE A 177 -11.16 -2.52 0.61
CA ILE A 177 -10.03 -1.81 1.19
C ILE A 177 -8.77 -2.25 0.45
N GLY A 178 -8.08 -1.31 -0.20
CA GLY A 178 -6.76 -1.56 -0.76
C GLY A 178 -5.69 -1.08 0.20
N ILE A 179 -4.69 -1.91 0.48
CA ILE A 179 -3.51 -1.60 1.30
C ILE A 179 -2.27 -1.93 0.48
N TRP A 180 -1.34 -0.98 0.34
CA TRP A 180 -0.11 -1.21 -0.41
C TRP A 180 1.06 -0.39 0.12
N ALA A 181 2.27 -0.75 -0.30
CA ALA A 181 3.47 0.04 -0.08
C ALA A 181 4.38 -0.09 -1.30
N TRP A 182 4.46 0.99 -2.08
CA TRP A 182 5.40 1.04 -3.20
C TRP A 182 6.76 1.64 -2.82
N GLN A 183 6.89 2.28 -1.65
CA GLN A 183 8.14 2.94 -1.23
C GLN A 183 9.21 1.91 -0.82
N PRO A 184 10.51 2.17 -1.09
CA PRO A 184 11.61 1.22 -0.89
C PRO A 184 12.00 0.98 0.58
N LEU A 185 11.13 1.30 1.54
CA LEU A 185 11.46 1.12 2.93
C LEU A 185 11.28 -0.35 3.32
N ILE A 186 12.40 -1.05 3.46
CA ILE A 186 12.49 -2.45 3.92
C ILE A 186 11.58 -2.72 5.13
N SER A 187 11.51 -1.77 6.07
CA SER A 187 10.68 -1.90 7.29
C SER A 187 9.17 -1.89 7.00
N ILE A 188 8.73 -1.30 5.89
CA ILE A 188 7.32 -1.18 5.50
C ILE A 188 6.94 -2.33 4.56
N THR A 189 7.79 -2.66 3.59
CA THR A 189 7.51 -3.73 2.63
C THR A 189 7.58 -5.12 3.26
N ASN A 190 8.48 -5.36 4.22
CA ASN A 190 8.44 -6.56 5.05
C ASN A 190 7.11 -6.65 5.82
N GLY A 191 6.53 -5.50 6.18
CA GLY A 191 5.21 -5.43 6.80
C GLY A 191 4.10 -5.95 5.88
N ILE A 192 4.09 -5.59 4.59
CA ILE A 192 3.08 -6.09 3.64
C ILE A 192 3.22 -7.60 3.42
N ALA A 193 4.46 -8.08 3.22
CA ALA A 193 4.73 -9.50 3.05
C ALA A 193 4.23 -10.32 4.25
N ASN A 194 4.63 -9.87 5.44
CA ASN A 194 4.27 -10.52 6.69
C ASN A 194 2.76 -10.44 6.98
N GLU A 195 2.15 -9.29 6.75
CA GLU A 195 0.71 -9.11 6.92
C GLU A 195 -0.08 -10.04 6.00
N SER A 196 0.33 -10.13 4.74
CA SER A 196 -0.29 -11.07 3.80
C SER A 196 -0.14 -12.52 4.22
N HIS A 197 1.03 -12.92 4.75
CA HIS A 197 1.26 -14.26 5.30
C HIS A 197 0.34 -14.54 6.49
N VAL A 198 0.22 -13.61 7.44
CA VAL A 198 -0.69 -13.76 8.59
C VAL A 198 -2.15 -13.89 8.15
N TYR A 199 -2.58 -13.11 7.15
CA TYR A 199 -3.92 -13.32 6.55
C TYR A 199 -4.09 -14.74 6.00
N SER A 200 -3.07 -15.31 5.35
CA SER A 200 -3.15 -16.69 4.83
C SER A 200 -3.37 -17.72 5.95
N LEU A 201 -2.67 -17.56 7.07
CA LEU A 201 -2.79 -18.43 8.24
C LEU A 201 -4.20 -18.32 8.84
N LEU A 202 -4.66 -17.08 9.08
CA LEU A 202 -5.96 -16.83 9.70
C LEU A 202 -7.12 -17.27 8.80
N GLN A 203 -7.05 -17.06 7.48
CA GLN A 203 -8.09 -17.54 6.55
C GLN A 203 -8.22 -19.07 6.56
N ALA A 204 -7.12 -19.78 6.83
CA ALA A 204 -7.12 -21.24 6.92
C ALA A 204 -7.61 -21.75 8.28
N SER A 205 -7.24 -21.09 9.39
CA SER A 205 -7.51 -21.57 10.75
C SER A 205 -8.75 -20.95 11.41
N ASP A 206 -8.96 -19.65 11.22
CA ASP A 206 -10.05 -18.89 11.84
C ASP A 206 -10.48 -17.69 10.95
N PRO A 207 -11.26 -17.94 9.88
CA PRO A 207 -11.63 -16.91 8.91
C PRO A 207 -12.50 -15.79 9.50
N GLY A 208 -13.04 -15.98 10.72
CA GLY A 208 -13.84 -14.97 11.42
C GLY A 208 -13.02 -14.01 12.27
N LEU A 209 -11.68 -14.11 12.28
CA LEU A 209 -10.81 -13.29 13.12
C LEU A 209 -10.26 -12.04 12.39
N ALA A 210 -10.31 -12.02 11.06
CA ALA A 210 -9.83 -10.90 10.25
C ALA A 210 -10.75 -10.67 9.05
N ALA A 211 -10.70 -9.47 8.47
CA ALA A 211 -11.43 -9.17 7.24
C ALA A 211 -11.01 -10.13 6.11
N ARG A 212 -11.95 -10.49 5.25
CA ARG A 212 -11.69 -11.41 4.13
C ARG A 212 -10.65 -10.84 3.17
N PHE A 213 -9.61 -11.64 2.90
CA PHE A 213 -8.61 -11.33 1.90
C PHE A 213 -9.17 -11.62 0.49
N LEU A 214 -9.05 -10.66 -0.42
CA LEU A 214 -9.68 -10.72 -1.75
C LEU A 214 -8.67 -10.91 -2.88
N GLY A 215 -7.40 -10.57 -2.67
CA GLY A 215 -6.36 -10.72 -3.68
C GLY A 215 -5.18 -9.79 -3.45
N HIS A 216 -4.15 -9.99 -4.26
CA HIS A 216 -2.90 -9.22 -4.18
C HIS A 216 -2.96 -7.99 -5.07
N ILE A 217 -2.35 -6.89 -4.62
CA ILE A 217 -2.09 -5.71 -5.44
C ILE A 217 -0.68 -5.83 -6.00
N THR A 218 -0.57 -5.61 -7.30
CA THR A 218 0.70 -5.66 -8.03
C THR A 218 1.02 -4.32 -8.68
N ASP A 219 2.29 -4.11 -9.03
CA ASP A 219 2.65 -3.12 -10.03
C ASP A 219 3.05 -3.74 -11.36
N ASN A 220 2.82 -2.98 -12.43
CA ASN A 220 3.32 -3.23 -13.77
C ASN A 220 2.91 -4.58 -14.35
N ASN A 221 1.60 -4.83 -14.46
CA ASN A 221 1.03 -6.06 -14.99
C ASN A 221 1.55 -7.30 -14.27
N ALA A 222 1.39 -7.33 -12.94
CA ALA A 222 1.73 -8.47 -12.09
C ALA A 222 3.23 -8.81 -11.97
N THR A 223 4.13 -7.84 -12.16
CA THR A 223 5.58 -8.11 -12.04
C THR A 223 6.09 -8.16 -10.60
N ARG A 224 5.42 -7.45 -9.69
CA ARG A 224 5.78 -7.39 -8.27
C ARG A 224 4.54 -7.23 -7.42
N THR A 225 4.44 -8.02 -6.35
CA THR A 225 3.40 -7.82 -5.31
C THR A 225 3.81 -6.66 -4.41
N ILE A 226 2.90 -5.69 -4.23
CA ILE A 226 3.15 -4.49 -3.43
C ILE A 226 2.06 -4.24 -2.38
N GLY A 227 1.05 -5.09 -2.31
CA GLY A 227 -0.10 -4.87 -1.43
C GLY A 227 -1.16 -5.96 -1.57
N PHE A 228 -2.34 -5.69 -1.03
CA PHE A 228 -3.49 -6.60 -1.07
C PHE A 228 -4.82 -5.86 -0.93
N LEU A 229 -5.90 -6.55 -1.29
CA LEU A 229 -7.28 -6.12 -1.14
C LEU A 229 -7.96 -6.92 -0.02
N LEU A 230 -8.70 -6.21 0.83
CA LEU A 230 -9.59 -6.78 1.84
C LEU A 230 -11.03 -6.39 1.57
N GLU A 231 -11.97 -7.18 2.11
CA GLU A 231 -13.36 -6.74 2.15
C GLU A 231 -13.52 -5.45 2.95
N HIS A 232 -14.41 -4.59 2.47
CA HIS A 232 -14.84 -3.42 3.22
C HIS A 232 -15.93 -3.84 4.21
N VAL A 233 -15.60 -3.81 5.49
CA VAL A 233 -16.48 -4.15 6.61
C VAL A 233 -17.19 -2.88 7.06
N LEU A 234 -18.51 -2.90 6.97
CA LEU A 234 -19.37 -1.78 7.39
C LEU A 234 -19.75 -1.90 8.87
N ASP A 235 -20.22 -0.80 9.44
CA ASP A 235 -20.77 -0.74 10.81
C ASP A 235 -19.80 -1.24 11.90
N VAL A 236 -18.54 -0.79 11.76
CA VAL A 236 -17.44 -1.04 12.68
C VAL A 236 -17.00 0.23 13.42
N HIS A 237 -16.48 0.06 14.64
CA HIS A 237 -15.91 1.14 15.45
C HIS A 237 -14.59 0.73 16.12
N HIS A 238 -13.80 1.72 16.55
CA HIS A 238 -12.61 1.49 17.38
C HIS A 238 -13.04 1.08 18.79
N PRO A 239 -12.48 0.00 19.37
CA PRO A 239 -12.91 -0.50 20.67
C PRO A 239 -12.71 0.52 21.79
N GLY A 240 -13.61 0.54 22.76
CA GLY A 240 -13.40 1.18 24.06
C GLY A 240 -13.19 0.15 25.18
N LEU A 241 -13.12 0.62 26.42
CA LEU A 241 -13.06 -0.28 27.58
C LEU A 241 -14.28 -1.21 27.72
N GLY A 242 -15.44 -0.83 27.16
CA GLY A 242 -16.61 -1.69 27.10
C GLY A 242 -16.46 -2.91 26.20
N ASP A 243 -15.51 -2.87 25.26
CA ASP A 243 -15.22 -3.95 24.31
C ASP A 243 -14.05 -4.85 24.78
N LEU A 244 -13.54 -4.63 25.99
CA LEU A 244 -12.33 -5.26 26.52
C LEU A 244 -12.38 -6.79 26.46
N ASP A 245 -13.51 -7.39 26.87
CA ASP A 245 -13.65 -8.84 26.88
C ASP A 245 -13.70 -9.42 25.45
N ASN A 246 -14.41 -8.75 24.53
CA ASN A 246 -14.46 -9.17 23.13
C ASN A 246 -13.08 -9.05 22.44
N CYS A 247 -12.34 -7.98 22.72
CA CYS A 247 -10.98 -7.81 22.20
C CYS A 247 -10.00 -8.82 22.81
N ARG A 248 -10.17 -9.16 24.09
CA ARG A 248 -9.39 -10.18 24.78
C ARG A 248 -9.62 -11.56 24.16
N ASP A 249 -10.86 -11.89 23.84
CA ASP A 249 -11.20 -13.16 23.22
C ASP A 249 -10.68 -13.23 21.77
N ALA A 250 -10.69 -12.13 21.02
CA ALA A 250 -10.03 -12.06 19.72
C ALA A 250 -8.51 -12.29 19.81
N LEU A 251 -7.82 -11.68 20.80
CA LEU A 251 -6.39 -11.93 21.02
C LEU A 251 -6.13 -13.40 21.40
N ARG A 252 -6.94 -14.01 22.25
CA ARG A 252 -6.79 -15.42 22.59
C ARG A 252 -6.94 -16.34 21.37
N ARG A 253 -7.84 -16.00 20.45
CA ARG A 253 -7.99 -16.73 19.17
C ARG A 253 -6.75 -16.56 18.28
N LEU A 254 -6.15 -15.37 18.27
CA LEU A 254 -4.87 -15.11 17.59
C LEU A 254 -3.74 -15.96 18.22
N HIS A 255 -3.63 -15.95 19.55
CA HIS A 255 -2.63 -16.73 20.30
C HIS A 255 -2.81 -18.24 20.10
N ALA A 256 -4.06 -18.72 20.01
CA ALA A 256 -4.35 -20.12 19.69
C ALA A 256 -3.91 -20.53 18.27
N ALA A 257 -3.73 -19.56 17.36
CA ALA A 257 -3.11 -19.77 16.05
C ALA A 257 -1.57 -19.66 16.07
N GLY A 258 -0.97 -19.50 17.25
CA GLY A 258 0.49 -19.36 17.42
C GLY A 258 1.03 -17.99 17.00
N LEU A 259 0.18 -16.96 16.97
CA LEU A 259 0.52 -15.62 16.46
C LEU A 259 0.45 -14.57 17.57
N ALA A 260 1.39 -13.64 17.63
CA ALA A 260 1.42 -12.55 18.62
C ALA A 260 1.75 -11.19 17.99
N PHE A 261 1.25 -10.09 18.59
CA PHE A 261 1.68 -8.73 18.25
C PHE A 261 2.99 -8.33 18.96
N GLY A 262 3.42 -9.07 20.00
CA GLY A 262 4.68 -8.88 20.75
C GLY A 262 4.90 -7.44 21.16
N GLY A 263 3.87 -6.87 21.78
CA GLY A 263 3.94 -5.53 22.36
C GLY A 263 3.81 -4.35 21.42
N ARG A 264 3.54 -4.62 20.14
CA ARG A 264 3.19 -3.59 19.12
C ARG A 264 1.70 -3.34 19.02
N LEU A 265 0.92 -3.90 19.95
CA LEU A 265 -0.52 -3.80 19.99
C LEU A 265 -0.98 -2.35 20.10
N ARG A 266 -1.87 -1.94 19.18
CA ARG A 266 -2.48 -0.62 19.13
C ARG A 266 -3.99 -0.74 19.02
N ARG A 267 -4.70 0.33 19.41
CA ARG A 267 -6.17 0.36 19.40
C ARG A 267 -6.71 0.16 17.98
N GLN A 268 -6.00 0.72 16.99
CA GLN A 268 -6.36 0.60 15.58
C GLN A 268 -6.21 -0.83 15.02
N ASN A 269 -5.57 -1.76 15.74
CA ASN A 269 -5.50 -3.17 15.32
C ASN A 269 -6.83 -3.92 15.49
N PHE A 270 -7.83 -3.30 16.11
CA PHE A 270 -9.11 -3.90 16.41
C PHE A 270 -10.25 -3.14 15.71
N LEU A 271 -11.17 -3.89 15.14
CA LEU A 271 -12.42 -3.39 14.60
C LEU A 271 -13.55 -4.13 15.27
N VAL A 272 -14.36 -3.43 16.05
CA VAL A 272 -15.53 -4.01 16.70
C VAL A 272 -16.72 -3.84 15.78
N LYS A 273 -17.40 -4.93 15.46
CA LYS A 273 -18.65 -4.93 14.70
C LYS A 273 -19.83 -4.65 15.62
N THR A 274 -20.93 -4.16 15.05
CA THR A 274 -22.17 -3.89 15.80
C THR A 274 -22.73 -5.12 16.54
N ASP A 275 -22.44 -6.34 16.08
CA ASP A 275 -22.82 -7.59 16.75
C ASP A 275 -21.89 -7.98 17.93
N GLY A 276 -20.88 -7.17 18.22
CA GLY A 276 -19.88 -7.39 19.27
C GLY A 276 -18.70 -8.26 18.84
N SER A 277 -18.72 -8.85 17.63
CA SER A 277 -17.56 -9.57 17.11
C SER A 277 -16.41 -8.63 16.78
N VAL A 278 -15.18 -9.12 16.92
CA VAL A 278 -13.97 -8.31 16.74
C VAL A 278 -13.12 -8.89 15.62
N LEU A 279 -12.75 -8.03 14.68
CA LEU A 279 -11.77 -8.34 13.63
C LEU A 279 -10.44 -7.68 13.99
N LEU A 280 -9.36 -8.42 13.73
CA LEU A 280 -7.99 -7.93 13.85
C LEU A 280 -7.46 -7.47 12.48
N GLN A 281 -6.58 -6.47 12.50
CA GLN A 281 -5.91 -5.93 11.31
C GLN A 281 -4.52 -5.36 11.65
N GLY A 282 -3.75 -4.97 10.63
CA GLY A 282 -2.44 -4.35 10.83
C GLY A 282 -1.38 -5.36 11.26
N PHE A 283 -1.34 -6.51 10.58
CA PHE A 283 -0.49 -7.65 10.95
C PHE A 283 0.96 -7.53 10.51
N GLY A 284 1.39 -6.39 9.95
CA GLY A 284 2.76 -6.24 9.45
C GLY A 284 3.86 -6.37 10.53
N GLY A 285 3.50 -6.34 11.81
CA GLY A 285 4.41 -6.61 12.93
C GLY A 285 4.09 -7.87 13.74
N VAL A 286 3.09 -8.66 13.34
CA VAL A 286 2.73 -9.92 14.00
C VAL A 286 3.72 -11.01 13.63
N PHE A 287 4.01 -11.93 14.53
CA PHE A 287 4.93 -13.04 14.27
C PHE A 287 4.42 -14.34 14.89
N GLU A 288 4.90 -15.45 14.34
CA GLU A 288 4.68 -16.78 14.89
C GLU A 288 5.56 -17.00 16.12
N THR A 289 4.99 -17.50 17.21
CA THR A 289 5.69 -17.78 18.47
C THR A 289 5.02 -18.91 19.23
N GLU A 290 5.80 -19.62 20.04
CA GLU A 290 5.33 -20.59 21.04
C GLU A 290 5.60 -20.07 22.47
N ASP A 291 6.12 -18.84 22.60
CA ASP A 291 6.47 -18.24 23.87
C ASP A 291 5.23 -17.62 24.53
N ASP A 292 4.81 -18.19 25.66
CA ASP A 292 3.70 -17.68 26.45
C ASP A 292 3.94 -16.23 26.94
N GLU A 293 5.20 -15.78 27.06
CA GLU A 293 5.51 -14.41 27.46
C GLU A 293 5.00 -13.40 26.43
N ASP A 294 5.12 -13.68 25.12
CA ASP A 294 4.61 -12.81 24.05
C ASP A 294 3.08 -12.67 24.12
N PHE A 295 2.39 -13.78 24.40
CA PHE A 295 0.93 -13.80 24.53
C PHE A 295 0.46 -13.05 25.78
N VAL A 296 1.16 -13.22 26.91
CA VAL A 296 0.89 -12.48 28.15
C VAL A 296 1.11 -10.99 27.91
N GLU A 297 2.19 -10.60 27.21
CA GLU A 297 2.50 -9.20 26.94
C GLU A 297 1.40 -8.49 26.14
N ASP A 298 0.82 -9.16 25.15
CA ASP A 298 -0.33 -8.66 24.37
C ASP A 298 -1.56 -8.44 25.27
N LEU A 299 -1.88 -9.41 26.14
CA LEU A 299 -3.03 -9.34 27.03
C LEU A 299 -2.87 -8.26 28.11
N GLU A 300 -1.68 -8.10 28.68
CA GLU A 300 -1.38 -7.07 29.68
C GLU A 300 -1.41 -5.66 29.11
N ARG A 301 -1.08 -5.50 27.82
CA ARG A 301 -1.17 -4.19 27.14
C ARG A 301 -2.60 -3.83 26.72
N LEU A 302 -3.48 -4.80 26.51
CA LEU A 302 -4.81 -4.58 25.95
C LEU A 302 -5.58 -3.47 26.67
N GLU A 303 -5.74 -3.56 27.99
CA GLU A 303 -6.51 -2.56 28.75
C GLU A 303 -5.92 -1.16 28.63
N LYS A 304 -4.57 -1.03 28.67
CA LYS A 304 -3.87 0.25 28.50
C LYS A 304 -4.08 0.83 27.11
N VAL A 305 -4.13 -0.02 26.08
CA VAL A 305 -4.36 0.40 24.69
C VAL A 305 -5.80 0.88 24.49
N LEU A 306 -6.77 0.20 25.10
CA LEU A 306 -8.19 0.56 25.01
C LEU A 306 -8.56 1.77 25.89
N ALA A 307 -7.84 2.01 26.99
CA ALA A 307 -8.06 3.14 27.88
C ALA A 307 -7.58 4.50 27.29
N ARG A 308 -6.78 4.49 26.22
CA ARG A 308 -6.32 5.73 25.59
C ARG A 308 -7.48 6.41 24.87
N VAL A 309 -7.94 7.53 25.43
CA VAL A 309 -8.79 8.48 24.73
C VAL A 309 -7.92 9.17 23.67
N GLU A 310 -8.39 9.24 22.43
CA GLU A 310 -7.65 9.92 21.35
C GLU A 310 -7.44 11.40 21.71
N GLU A 311 -6.20 11.90 21.50
CA GLU A 311 -5.90 13.34 21.37
C GLU A 311 -6.22 13.82 19.95
#